data_AF-A0A7K3S1Q9-F1
#
_entry.id   AF-A0A7K3S1Q9-F1
#
_cell.length_a   1.000
_cell.length_b   1.000
_cell.length_c   1.000
_cell.angle_alpha   90.00
_cell.angle_beta   90.00
_cell.angle_gamma   90.00
#
_symmetry.space_group_name_H-M   'P 1'
#
loop_
_entity.id
_entity.type
_entity.pdbx_description
1 polymer ?
#
loop_
_entity_poly.entity_id
_entity_poly.type
_entity_poly.pdbx_seq_one_letter_code
_entity_poly.pdbx_strand_id
1 'polypeptide(L)'
;VLAAAGWMIGGADGPLERRDPVQVPAFVAEESTTRDQPRTLILGGTSPDTVSYSLVRGSGARLGDGELTEAGGSNSHLDKVVANLVAGSGADQGGQLSGFAIRYVLVRDGAPREMSRVLDATPGLSRLSQLDGSALWRVDRQVARVMITPASGEGEHIAVGSAAVEAHARIPAGEAGRVLRIADAADPGWTATLDGKPLTRKTVDGWAQGFELPANGGRLDLTHDAPITHTAWIWAQIGLLVVLVVMALPGRRREIDDDLPDEALAVAAE
;
A
#
# COMPACT_ATOMS: atom_id res chain seq x y z
N VAL A 1 13.12 15.94 28.08
CA VAL A 1 12.40 17.12 28.62
C VAL A 1 12.41 18.30 27.64
N LEU A 2 13.58 18.70 27.10
CA LEU A 2 13.66 19.82 26.15
C LEU A 2 12.87 19.61 24.83
N ALA A 3 12.86 18.39 24.28
CA ALA A 3 12.05 18.07 23.09
C ALA A 3 10.53 18.13 23.36
N ALA A 4 10.09 17.75 24.57
CA ALA A 4 8.69 17.81 24.96
C ALA A 4 8.23 19.25 25.22
N ALA A 5 9.10 20.09 25.79
CA ALA A 5 8.82 21.52 25.99
C ALA A 5 8.75 22.28 24.65
N GLY A 6 9.61 21.95 23.68
CA GLY A 6 9.57 22.53 22.33
C GLY A 6 8.27 22.21 21.58
N TRP A 7 7.76 20.99 21.72
CA TRP A 7 6.48 20.58 21.13
C TRP A 7 5.27 21.26 21.79
N MET A 8 5.33 21.46 23.11
CA MET A 8 4.25 22.12 23.87
C MET A 8 4.17 23.63 23.61
N ILE A 9 5.30 24.29 23.28
CA ILE A 9 5.37 25.72 22.97
C ILE A 9 5.14 25.99 21.48
N GLY A 10 5.60 25.10 20.59
CA GLY A 10 5.52 25.27 19.14
C GLY A 10 4.17 24.88 18.51
N GLY A 11 3.32 24.15 19.24
CA GLY A 11 2.07 23.61 18.70
C GLY A 11 2.30 22.54 17.62
N ALA A 12 1.25 21.79 17.29
CA ALA A 12 1.29 20.76 16.25
C ALA A 12 1.09 21.32 14.82
N ASP A 13 1.07 22.65 14.66
CA ASP A 13 0.72 23.32 13.41
C ASP A 13 1.85 23.26 12.35
N GLY A 14 3.08 22.94 12.75
CA GLY A 14 4.26 22.95 11.86
C GLY A 14 4.30 21.85 10.79
N PRO A 15 3.97 20.58 11.11
CA PRO A 15 3.94 19.50 10.11
C PRO A 15 2.54 19.16 9.56
N LEU A 16 1.47 19.74 10.13
CA LEU A 16 0.09 19.49 9.69
C LEU A 16 -0.37 20.58 8.73
N GLU A 17 0.15 20.57 7.49
CA GLU A 17 -0.50 21.33 6.43
C GLU A 17 -1.87 20.70 6.15
N ARG A 18 -2.94 21.47 6.35
CA ARG A 18 -4.29 21.15 5.88
C ARG A 18 -4.29 21.25 4.35
N ARG A 19 -3.63 20.30 3.66
CA ARG A 19 -3.88 20.06 2.25
C ARG A 19 -5.25 19.44 2.16
N ASP A 20 -6.14 20.03 1.37
CA ASP A 20 -7.42 19.41 1.04
C ASP A 20 -7.14 18.00 0.51
N PRO A 21 -7.52 16.93 1.25
CA PRO A 21 -7.42 15.59 0.70
C PRO A 21 -8.49 15.57 -0.38
N VAL A 22 -8.09 15.79 -1.64
CA VAL A 22 -9.00 15.64 -2.77
C VAL A 22 -9.53 14.21 -2.69
N GLN A 23 -10.76 14.10 -2.19
CA GLN A 23 -11.50 12.87 -2.13
C GLN A 23 -11.83 12.53 -3.57
N VAL A 24 -11.39 11.36 -4.01
CA VAL A 24 -11.87 10.81 -5.29
C VAL A 24 -13.40 10.91 -5.28
N PRO A 25 -14.03 11.29 -6.40
CA PRO A 25 -15.49 11.41 -6.45
C PRO A 25 -16.18 10.19 -5.83
N ALA A 26 -17.31 10.40 -5.13
CA ALA A 26 -17.94 9.36 -4.31
C ALA A 26 -18.24 8.04 -5.07
N PHE A 27 -18.57 8.12 -6.36
CA PHE A 27 -18.79 6.94 -7.19
C PHE A 27 -17.50 6.14 -7.44
N VAL A 28 -16.34 6.81 -7.58
CA VAL A 28 -15.03 6.15 -7.69
C VAL A 28 -14.70 5.47 -6.37
N ALA A 29 -14.98 6.13 -5.25
CA ALA A 29 -14.76 5.57 -3.92
C ALA A 29 -15.57 4.28 -3.69
N GLU A 30 -16.83 4.26 -4.11
CA GLU A 30 -17.71 3.09 -4.02
C GLU A 30 -17.21 1.94 -4.91
N GLU A 31 -16.92 2.21 -6.19
CA GLU A 31 -16.40 1.21 -7.11
C GLU A 31 -14.99 0.70 -6.77
N SER A 32 -14.20 1.49 -6.04
CA SER A 32 -12.85 1.10 -5.62
C SER A 32 -12.84 0.10 -4.47
N THR A 33 -13.99 -0.18 -3.85
CA THR A 33 -14.14 -1.25 -2.84
C THR A 33 -14.59 -2.59 -3.43
N THR A 34 -14.68 -2.69 -4.76
CA THR A 34 -15.03 -3.92 -5.44
C THR A 34 -13.97 -5.01 -5.27
N ARG A 35 -14.37 -6.26 -5.53
CA ARG A 35 -13.47 -7.42 -5.53
C ARG A 35 -12.29 -7.27 -6.50
N ASP A 36 -12.36 -6.35 -7.44
CA ASP A 36 -11.29 -6.08 -8.39
C ASP A 36 -10.14 -5.25 -7.78
N GLN A 37 -10.36 -4.59 -6.63
CA GLN A 37 -9.35 -3.78 -5.93
C GLN A 37 -8.61 -2.77 -6.85
N PRO A 38 -9.31 -2.00 -7.71
CA PRO A 38 -8.66 -1.05 -8.59
C PRO A 38 -8.02 0.11 -7.81
N ARG A 39 -7.08 0.78 -8.45
CA ARG A 39 -6.38 1.95 -7.94
C ARG A 39 -6.68 3.18 -8.77
N THR A 40 -6.56 4.34 -8.12
CA THR A 40 -6.61 5.65 -8.76
C THR A 40 -5.23 6.27 -8.71
N LEU A 41 -4.72 6.66 -9.88
CA LEU A 41 -3.51 7.46 -10.01
C LEU A 41 -3.91 8.94 -9.90
N ILE A 42 -3.41 9.63 -8.89
CA ILE A 42 -3.64 11.05 -8.70
C ILE A 42 -2.41 11.79 -9.20
N LEU A 43 -2.60 12.64 -10.21
CA LEU A 43 -1.59 13.51 -10.77
C LEU A 43 -1.75 14.92 -10.20
N GLY A 44 -0.64 15.57 -9.89
CA GLY A 44 -0.60 16.98 -9.57
C GLY A 44 0.76 17.59 -9.87
N GLY A 45 0.86 18.88 -9.63
CA GLY A 45 2.07 19.65 -9.95
C GLY A 45 1.65 21.00 -10.50
N THR A 46 2.48 22.02 -10.27
CA THR A 46 2.20 23.40 -10.69
C THR A 46 2.96 23.78 -11.96
N SER A 47 3.86 22.91 -12.44
CA SER A 47 4.68 23.12 -13.64
C SER A 47 4.57 21.92 -14.57
N PRO A 48 4.62 22.12 -15.90
CA PRO A 48 4.70 21.02 -16.87
C PRO A 48 5.98 20.19 -16.75
N ASP A 49 7.05 20.73 -16.14
CA ASP A 49 8.36 20.08 -16.07
C ASP A 49 8.50 19.11 -14.89
N THR A 50 7.57 19.16 -13.93
CA THR A 50 7.63 18.31 -12.74
C THR A 50 6.24 17.83 -12.36
N VAL A 51 6.07 16.52 -12.37
CA VAL A 51 4.83 15.85 -12.03
C VAL A 51 5.00 15.18 -10.68
N SER A 52 4.12 15.52 -9.75
CA SER A 52 3.91 14.73 -8.53
C SER A 52 2.78 13.75 -8.77
N TYR A 53 2.92 12.52 -8.29
CA TYR A 53 1.82 11.56 -8.35
C TYR A 53 1.70 10.78 -7.05
N SER A 54 0.49 10.30 -6.78
CA SER A 54 0.24 9.31 -5.74
C SER A 54 -0.69 8.23 -6.25
N LEU A 55 -0.56 7.02 -5.72
CA LEU A 55 -1.37 5.87 -6.11
C LEU A 55 -2.23 5.46 -4.92
N VAL A 56 -3.54 5.48 -5.11
CA VAL A 56 -4.51 5.31 -4.02
C VAL A 56 -5.45 4.16 -4.30
N ARG A 57 -5.85 3.42 -3.26
CA ARG A 57 -6.87 2.36 -3.32
C ARG A 57 -8.10 2.78 -2.52
N GLY A 58 -9.30 2.42 -2.97
CA GLY A 58 -10.54 2.71 -2.25
C GLY A 58 -10.98 4.17 -2.35
N SER A 59 -11.47 4.73 -1.25
CA SER A 59 -12.18 6.02 -1.19
C SER A 59 -11.30 7.28 -1.27
N GLY A 60 -10.03 7.15 -1.64
CA GLY A 60 -9.09 8.27 -1.66
C GLY A 60 -8.06 8.21 -0.53
N ALA A 61 -7.09 9.12 -0.59
CA ALA A 61 -5.99 9.16 0.36
C ALA A 61 -6.53 9.53 1.73
N ARG A 62 -6.24 8.71 2.73
CA ARG A 62 -6.58 8.95 4.12
C ARG A 62 -5.41 9.62 4.83
N LEU A 63 -5.73 10.30 5.94
CA LEU A 63 -4.70 10.70 6.89
C LEU A 63 -4.00 9.41 7.34
N GLY A 64 -2.73 9.29 7.00
CA GLY A 64 -1.94 8.10 7.26
C GLY A 64 -1.44 7.35 6.01
N ASP A 65 -1.97 7.68 4.82
CA ASP A 65 -1.53 7.02 3.58
C ASP A 65 -0.20 7.59 3.06
N GLY A 66 0.14 8.81 3.48
CA GLY A 66 1.37 9.51 3.05
C GLY A 66 2.63 8.82 3.55
N GLU A 67 2.68 8.48 4.84
CA GLU A 67 3.82 7.78 5.44
C GLU A 67 3.94 6.35 4.95
N LEU A 68 2.82 5.68 4.63
CA LEU A 68 2.83 4.36 4.02
C LEU A 68 3.39 4.40 2.60
N THR A 69 3.10 5.47 1.86
CA THR A 69 3.63 5.68 0.49
C THR A 69 5.13 5.97 0.53
N GLU A 70 5.60 6.80 1.46
CA GLU A 70 7.03 7.09 1.63
C GLU A 70 7.82 5.84 2.10
N ALA A 71 7.26 5.05 3.01
CA ALA A 71 7.88 3.81 3.48
C ALA A 71 7.96 2.72 2.40
N GLY A 72 7.03 2.74 1.43
CA GLY A 72 6.96 1.76 0.33
C GLY A 72 8.03 1.92 -0.75
N GLY A 73 8.79 3.03 -0.75
CA GLY A 73 9.82 3.33 -1.74
C GLY A 73 9.29 3.68 -3.14
N SER A 74 10.05 4.45 -3.92
CA SER A 74 9.68 4.82 -5.30
C SER A 74 9.70 3.60 -6.21
N ASN A 75 8.61 3.35 -6.94
CA ASN A 75 8.56 2.29 -7.94
C ASN A 75 9.04 2.84 -9.30
N SER A 76 10.31 2.59 -9.63
CA SER A 76 10.92 3.08 -10.88
C SER A 76 10.21 2.63 -12.17
N HIS A 77 9.43 1.54 -12.13
CA HIS A 77 8.60 1.14 -13.27
C HIS A 77 7.37 2.04 -13.39
N LEU A 78 6.69 2.33 -12.27
CA LEU A 78 5.57 3.27 -12.26
C LEU A 78 6.02 4.68 -12.64
N ASP A 79 7.19 5.12 -12.15
CA ASP A 79 7.79 6.43 -12.50
C ASP A 79 7.90 6.59 -14.01
N LYS A 80 8.40 5.56 -14.72
CA LYS A 80 8.51 5.56 -16.18
C LYS A 80 7.14 5.61 -16.86
N VAL A 81 6.16 4.85 -16.37
CA VAL A 81 4.81 4.85 -16.94
C VAL A 81 4.13 6.20 -16.77
N VAL A 82 4.25 6.84 -15.59
CA VAL A 82 3.70 8.17 -15.34
C VAL A 82 4.41 9.23 -16.18
N ALA A 83 5.74 9.17 -16.28
CA ALA A 83 6.52 10.09 -17.11
C ALA A 83 6.11 10.00 -18.58
N ASN A 84 6.00 8.78 -19.12
CA ASN A 84 5.54 8.55 -20.50
C ASN A 84 4.10 9.02 -20.71
N LEU A 85 3.21 8.73 -19.76
CA LEU A 85 1.81 9.17 -19.80
C LEU A 85 1.70 10.69 -19.89
N VAL A 86 2.38 11.44 -19.01
CA VAL A 86 2.29 12.91 -19.01
C VAL A 86 3.03 13.55 -20.18
N ALA A 87 4.10 12.91 -20.67
CA ALA A 87 4.79 13.32 -21.89
C ALA A 87 3.96 13.02 -23.16
N GLY A 88 2.87 12.26 -23.06
CA GLY A 88 2.12 11.77 -24.22
C GLY A 88 2.94 10.85 -25.10
N SER A 89 3.94 10.18 -24.52
CA SER A 89 4.88 9.32 -25.22
C SER A 89 4.65 7.85 -24.83
N GLY A 90 4.90 6.95 -25.77
CA GLY A 90 4.72 5.50 -25.57
C GLY A 90 3.59 4.90 -26.39
N ALA A 91 3.58 3.58 -26.46
CA ALA A 91 2.52 2.79 -27.08
C ALA A 91 1.76 2.04 -25.98
N ASP A 92 0.44 2.01 -26.08
CA ASP A 92 -0.46 1.34 -25.15
C ASP A 92 -0.37 1.81 -23.68
N GLN A 93 -0.69 3.08 -23.42
CA GLN A 93 -0.73 3.63 -22.05
C GLN A 93 -1.81 2.98 -21.20
N GLY A 94 -3.00 2.71 -21.76
CA GLY A 94 -4.02 1.90 -21.09
C GLY A 94 -3.48 0.53 -20.67
N GLY A 95 -2.60 -0.04 -21.53
CA GLY A 95 -1.63 -1.11 -21.28
C GLY A 95 -1.06 -1.11 -19.90
N GLN A 96 -0.14 -0.17 -19.81
CA GLN A 96 0.76 0.00 -18.69
C GLN A 96 -0.01 0.35 -17.43
N LEU A 97 -1.00 1.25 -17.51
CA LEU A 97 -1.82 1.64 -16.36
C LEU A 97 -2.60 0.45 -15.78
N SER A 98 -3.26 -0.34 -16.63
CA SER A 98 -3.98 -1.53 -16.15
C SER A 98 -3.04 -2.55 -15.48
N GLY A 99 -1.78 -2.61 -15.92
CA GLY A 99 -0.73 -3.42 -15.31
C GLY A 99 -0.42 -3.05 -13.85
N PHE A 100 -0.65 -1.80 -13.45
CA PHE A 100 -0.54 -1.34 -12.06
C PHE A 100 -1.87 -1.38 -11.30
N ALA A 101 -2.88 -2.04 -11.88
CA ALA A 101 -4.27 -2.01 -11.43
C ALA A 101 -4.87 -0.60 -11.38
N ILE A 102 -4.37 0.34 -12.19
CA ILE A 102 -4.91 1.69 -12.27
C ILE A 102 -6.14 1.66 -13.18
N ARG A 103 -7.31 1.96 -12.61
CA ARG A 103 -8.58 2.10 -13.36
C ARG A 103 -8.88 3.56 -13.66
N TYR A 104 -8.45 4.46 -12.79
CA TYR A 104 -8.77 5.87 -12.85
C TYR A 104 -7.51 6.72 -12.78
N VAL A 105 -7.49 7.81 -13.54
CA VAL A 105 -6.47 8.86 -13.48
C VAL A 105 -7.16 10.16 -13.12
N LEU A 106 -6.82 10.73 -11.98
CA LEU A 106 -7.36 12.00 -11.47
C LEU A 106 -6.28 13.08 -11.58
N VAL A 107 -6.54 14.13 -12.35
CA VAL A 107 -5.70 15.33 -12.36
C VAL A 107 -6.32 16.34 -11.39
N ARG A 108 -5.52 16.77 -10.40
CA ARG A 108 -5.94 17.77 -9.40
C ARG A 108 -6.04 19.17 -10.00
N ASP A 109 -6.84 20.01 -9.34
CA ASP A 109 -6.86 21.44 -9.60
C ASP A 109 -5.47 22.07 -9.47
N GLY A 110 -5.21 23.12 -10.24
CA GLY A 110 -3.91 23.79 -10.37
C GLY A 110 -2.90 23.10 -11.29
N ALA A 111 -3.23 21.91 -11.84
CA ALA A 111 -2.39 21.24 -12.82
C ALA A 111 -2.37 21.96 -14.18
N PRO A 112 -1.24 21.94 -14.93
CA PRO A 112 -1.16 22.51 -16.27
C PRO A 112 -2.21 21.94 -17.23
N ARG A 113 -2.84 22.81 -18.03
CA ARG A 113 -3.87 22.43 -19.01
C ARG A 113 -3.34 21.46 -20.08
N GLU A 114 -2.05 21.55 -20.40
CA GLU A 114 -1.31 20.61 -21.25
C GLU A 114 -1.52 19.16 -20.82
N MET A 115 -1.47 18.87 -19.51
CA MET A 115 -1.63 17.50 -18.99
C MET A 115 -3.01 16.92 -19.34
N SER A 116 -4.07 17.73 -19.20
CA SER A 116 -5.42 17.32 -19.57
C SER A 116 -5.55 17.04 -21.06
N ARG A 117 -4.90 17.85 -21.91
CA ARG A 117 -4.88 17.64 -23.37
C ARG A 117 -4.16 16.35 -23.76
N VAL A 118 -3.05 16.04 -23.08
CA VAL A 118 -2.31 14.80 -23.31
C VAL A 118 -3.19 13.59 -22.96
N LEU A 119 -3.84 13.60 -21.79
CA LEU A 119 -4.72 12.51 -21.37
C LEU A 119 -5.94 12.34 -22.29
N ASP A 120 -6.51 13.44 -22.81
CA ASP A 120 -7.60 13.38 -23.80
C ASP A 120 -7.18 12.77 -25.14
N ALA A 121 -5.91 12.96 -25.52
CA ALA A 121 -5.35 12.41 -26.75
C ALA A 121 -4.77 11.00 -26.57
N THR A 122 -4.72 10.48 -25.33
CA THR A 122 -4.09 9.20 -25.01
C THR A 122 -5.03 8.03 -25.36
N PRO A 123 -4.63 7.11 -26.24
CA PRO A 123 -5.43 5.92 -26.55
C PRO A 123 -5.67 5.03 -25.32
N GLY A 124 -6.90 4.56 -25.16
CA GLY A 124 -7.31 3.71 -24.04
C GLY A 124 -7.65 4.47 -22.76
N LEU A 125 -7.74 5.80 -22.80
CA LEU A 125 -8.31 6.64 -21.76
C LEU A 125 -9.56 7.35 -22.27
N SER A 126 -10.61 7.36 -21.46
CA SER A 126 -11.82 8.14 -21.68
C SER A 126 -12.05 9.11 -20.54
N ARG A 127 -12.26 10.39 -20.86
CA ARG A 127 -12.63 11.40 -19.87
C ARG A 127 -14.02 11.07 -19.32
N LEU A 128 -14.10 10.94 -17.99
CA LEU A 128 -15.33 10.58 -17.29
C LEU A 128 -16.02 11.81 -16.68
N SER A 129 -15.24 12.73 -16.10
CA SER A 129 -15.78 13.91 -15.43
C SER A 129 -14.77 15.05 -15.36
N GLN A 130 -15.27 16.26 -15.20
CA GLN A 130 -14.51 17.45 -14.85
C GLN A 130 -15.35 18.29 -13.87
N LEU A 131 -14.83 18.53 -12.67
CA LEU A 131 -15.51 19.26 -11.61
C LEU A 131 -14.48 20.04 -10.78
N ASP A 132 -14.79 21.29 -10.46
CA ASP A 132 -13.99 22.14 -9.57
C ASP A 132 -12.49 22.15 -9.91
N GLY A 133 -12.17 22.33 -11.20
CA GLY A 133 -10.79 22.38 -11.71
C GLY A 133 -10.08 21.01 -11.78
N SER A 134 -10.66 19.97 -11.19
CA SER A 134 -10.16 18.59 -11.28
C SER A 134 -10.80 17.86 -12.46
N ALA A 135 -10.06 16.92 -13.03
CA ALA A 135 -10.53 16.10 -14.15
C ALA A 135 -10.20 14.63 -13.92
N LEU A 136 -11.11 13.75 -14.37
CA LEU A 136 -11.03 12.32 -14.15
C LEU A 136 -11.14 11.57 -15.48
N TRP A 137 -10.21 10.66 -15.71
CA TRP A 137 -10.20 9.73 -16.82
C TRP A 137 -10.33 8.30 -16.30
N ARG A 138 -10.97 7.45 -17.09
CA ARG A 138 -11.07 6.02 -16.88
C ARG A 138 -10.23 5.31 -17.93
N VAL A 139 -9.54 4.25 -17.51
CA VAL A 139 -8.85 3.32 -18.41
C VAL A 139 -9.89 2.41 -19.06
N ASP A 140 -9.95 2.38 -20.38
CA ASP A 140 -10.98 1.67 -21.14
C ASP A 140 -10.69 0.18 -21.32
N ARG A 141 -10.30 -0.49 -20.24
CA ARG A 141 -9.99 -1.93 -20.20
C ARG A 141 -10.42 -2.54 -18.88
N GLN A 142 -10.53 -3.86 -18.83
CA GLN A 142 -10.77 -4.55 -17.57
C GLN A 142 -9.54 -4.44 -16.68
N VAL A 143 -9.72 -3.89 -15.48
CA VAL A 143 -8.65 -3.66 -14.51
C VAL A 143 -9.02 -4.34 -13.21
N ALA A 144 -8.18 -5.25 -12.74
CA ALA A 144 -8.22 -5.75 -11.38
C ALA A 144 -6.79 -5.94 -10.85
N ARG A 145 -6.65 -6.01 -9.53
CA ARG A 145 -5.37 -6.30 -8.87
C ARG A 145 -4.82 -7.66 -9.28
N VAL A 146 -5.68 -8.67 -9.36
CA VAL A 146 -5.31 -10.02 -9.77
C VAL A 146 -6.01 -10.34 -11.09
N MET A 147 -5.23 -10.67 -12.10
CA MET A 147 -5.70 -10.96 -13.46
C MET A 147 -5.08 -12.28 -13.94
N ILE A 148 -5.81 -13.02 -14.77
CA ILE A 148 -5.23 -14.11 -15.56
C ILE A 148 -4.90 -13.54 -16.93
N THR A 149 -3.61 -13.60 -17.27
CA THR A 149 -3.07 -13.15 -18.55
C THR A 149 -2.81 -14.37 -19.45
N PRO A 150 -3.15 -14.30 -20.76
CA PRO A 150 -2.85 -15.35 -21.72
C PRO A 150 -1.34 -15.59 -21.88
N ALA A 151 -0.95 -16.81 -22.27
CA ALA A 151 0.47 -17.18 -22.39
C ALA A 151 1.20 -16.37 -23.48
N SER A 152 0.49 -16.09 -24.59
CA SER A 152 0.97 -15.27 -25.70
C SER A 152 1.08 -13.78 -25.37
N GLY A 153 0.50 -13.31 -24.26
CA GLY A 153 0.29 -11.89 -23.97
C GLY A 153 -0.87 -11.26 -24.76
N GLU A 154 -1.39 -11.95 -25.77
CA GLU A 154 -2.52 -11.53 -26.59
C GLU A 154 -3.76 -12.36 -26.26
N GLY A 155 -4.87 -11.69 -25.97
CA GLY A 155 -6.15 -12.35 -25.69
C GLY A 155 -6.89 -11.77 -24.49
N GLU A 156 -7.97 -12.45 -24.13
CA GLU A 156 -8.84 -12.03 -23.03
C GLU A 156 -8.13 -12.14 -21.69
N HIS A 157 -8.11 -11.03 -20.95
CA HIS A 157 -7.63 -10.97 -19.59
C HIS A 157 -8.80 -11.19 -18.64
N ILE A 158 -8.67 -12.13 -17.71
CA ILE A 158 -9.79 -12.49 -16.81
C ILE A 158 -9.51 -11.94 -15.42
N ALA A 159 -10.40 -11.09 -14.90
CA ALA A 159 -10.30 -10.59 -13.53
C ALA A 159 -10.54 -11.70 -12.50
N VAL A 160 -9.70 -11.70 -11.47
CA VAL A 160 -9.82 -12.59 -10.31
C VAL A 160 -10.09 -11.71 -9.08
N GLY A 161 -11.24 -11.93 -8.45
CA GLY A 161 -11.61 -11.19 -7.24
C GLY A 161 -10.62 -11.44 -6.11
N SER A 162 -10.20 -10.37 -5.42
CA SER A 162 -9.19 -10.39 -4.36
C SER A 162 -9.55 -9.48 -3.19
N ALA A 163 -9.07 -9.85 -2.01
CA ALA A 163 -8.97 -8.97 -0.85
C ALA A 163 -7.61 -8.25 -0.86
N ALA A 164 -7.23 -7.60 0.25
CA ALA A 164 -6.00 -6.82 0.35
C ALA A 164 -4.72 -7.67 0.36
N VAL A 165 -4.75 -8.90 0.86
CA VAL A 165 -3.57 -9.78 0.99
C VAL A 165 -3.83 -11.23 0.57
N GLU A 166 -5.01 -11.50 0.03
CA GLU A 166 -5.45 -12.84 -0.34
C GLU A 166 -6.42 -12.79 -1.53
N ALA A 167 -6.54 -13.91 -2.25
CA ALA A 167 -7.57 -14.10 -3.26
C ALA A 167 -8.02 -15.56 -3.29
N HIS A 168 -9.34 -15.75 -3.28
CA HIS A 168 -9.97 -17.07 -3.33
C HIS A 168 -11.00 -17.07 -4.46
N ALA A 169 -10.75 -17.86 -5.50
CA ALA A 169 -11.59 -17.82 -6.69
C ALA A 169 -11.61 -19.19 -7.39
N ARG A 170 -12.67 -19.43 -8.16
CA ARG A 170 -12.70 -20.54 -9.12
C ARG A 170 -12.22 -20.03 -10.47
N ILE A 171 -11.15 -20.62 -10.98
CA ILE A 171 -10.53 -20.25 -12.24
C ILE A 171 -11.03 -21.20 -13.35
N PRO A 172 -11.42 -20.66 -14.52
CA PRO A 172 -11.78 -21.49 -15.68
C PRO A 172 -10.56 -22.19 -16.29
N ALA A 173 -10.80 -23.36 -16.87
CA ALA A 173 -9.82 -24.01 -17.75
C ALA A 173 -9.49 -23.11 -18.95
N GLY A 174 -8.32 -23.29 -19.53
CA GLY A 174 -7.86 -22.51 -20.68
C GLY A 174 -6.49 -22.97 -21.15
N GLU A 175 -5.78 -22.11 -21.88
CA GLU A 175 -4.45 -22.44 -22.41
C GLU A 175 -3.45 -22.78 -21.29
N ALA A 176 -2.53 -23.69 -21.57
CA ALA A 176 -1.39 -23.95 -20.70
C ALA A 176 -0.42 -22.75 -20.73
N GLY A 177 0.19 -22.42 -19.60
CA GLY A 177 1.18 -21.33 -19.53
C GLY A 177 0.58 -19.94 -19.36
N ARG A 178 -0.75 -19.84 -19.15
CA ARG A 178 -1.39 -18.61 -18.66
C ARG A 178 -0.77 -18.20 -17.33
N VAL A 179 -0.82 -16.92 -17.02
CA VAL A 179 -0.18 -16.37 -15.83
C VAL A 179 -1.23 -15.73 -14.94
N LEU A 180 -1.29 -16.13 -13.67
CA LEU A 180 -1.95 -15.36 -12.64
C LEU A 180 -1.04 -14.20 -12.27
N ARG A 181 -1.34 -13.00 -12.75
CA ARG A 181 -0.58 -11.78 -12.53
C ARG A 181 -1.20 -10.96 -11.41
N ILE A 182 -0.37 -10.45 -10.50
CA ILE A 182 -0.77 -9.61 -9.37
C ILE A 182 -0.08 -8.25 -9.57
N ALA A 183 -0.84 -7.16 -9.50
CA ALA A 183 -0.34 -5.81 -9.64
C ALA A 183 0.41 -5.30 -8.39
N ASP A 184 1.23 -6.15 -7.77
CA ASP A 184 2.09 -5.83 -6.64
C ASP A 184 3.53 -6.23 -6.96
N ALA A 185 4.49 -5.60 -6.29
CA ALA A 185 5.89 -5.95 -6.44
C ALA A 185 6.11 -7.44 -6.12
N ALA A 186 6.98 -8.08 -6.90
CA ALA A 186 7.37 -9.46 -6.68
C ALA A 186 7.98 -9.62 -5.28
N ASP A 187 7.41 -10.52 -4.49
CA ASP A 187 7.78 -10.72 -3.09
C ASP A 187 7.74 -12.22 -2.72
N PRO A 188 8.75 -12.76 -2.03
CA PRO A 188 8.81 -14.16 -1.64
C PRO A 188 7.72 -14.59 -0.62
N GLY A 189 7.04 -13.65 0.02
CA GLY A 189 5.90 -13.88 0.92
C GLY A 189 4.61 -14.25 0.19
N TRP A 190 4.52 -14.02 -1.13
CA TRP A 190 3.39 -14.49 -1.92
C TRP A 190 3.46 -16.00 -2.16
N THR A 191 2.34 -16.67 -1.91
CA THR A 191 2.14 -18.09 -2.24
C THR A 191 0.79 -18.29 -2.92
N ALA A 192 0.74 -19.19 -3.90
CA ALA A 192 -0.50 -19.53 -4.60
C ALA A 192 -0.60 -21.03 -4.81
N THR A 193 -1.80 -21.56 -4.66
CA THR A 193 -2.13 -22.96 -4.92
C THR A 193 -3.36 -23.09 -5.81
N LEU A 194 -3.39 -24.12 -6.64
CA LEU A 194 -4.56 -24.51 -7.43
C LEU A 194 -4.98 -25.92 -7.02
N ASP A 195 -6.18 -26.04 -6.45
CA ASP A 195 -6.69 -27.28 -5.84
C ASP A 195 -5.68 -27.90 -4.85
N GLY A 196 -5.02 -27.04 -4.05
CA GLY A 196 -4.02 -27.43 -3.06
C GLY A 196 -2.62 -27.73 -3.61
N LYS A 197 -2.41 -27.68 -4.93
CA LYS A 197 -1.08 -27.85 -5.53
C LYS A 197 -0.38 -26.49 -5.67
N PRO A 198 0.87 -26.34 -5.18
CA PRO A 198 1.59 -25.08 -5.28
C PRO A 198 1.88 -24.71 -6.74
N LEU A 199 1.73 -23.43 -7.05
CA LEU A 199 2.04 -22.88 -8.36
C LEU A 199 3.47 -22.32 -8.43
N THR A 200 4.07 -22.38 -9.62
CA THR A 200 5.41 -21.83 -9.86
C THR A 200 5.35 -20.31 -9.88
N ARG A 201 6.13 -19.66 -9.00
CA ARG A 201 6.28 -18.20 -8.99
C ARG A 201 7.10 -17.71 -10.16
N LYS A 202 6.72 -16.55 -10.70
CA LYS A 202 7.48 -15.81 -11.70
C LYS A 202 7.31 -14.31 -11.51
N THR A 203 8.30 -13.55 -11.96
CA THR A 203 8.18 -12.09 -12.07
C THR A 203 7.65 -11.74 -13.46
N VAL A 204 6.62 -10.91 -13.51
CA VAL A 204 5.98 -10.45 -14.75
C VAL A 204 6.37 -9.00 -15.00
N ASP A 205 6.67 -8.65 -16.25
CA ASP A 205 7.07 -7.30 -16.67
C ASP A 205 8.27 -6.72 -15.90
N GLY A 206 9.10 -7.58 -15.32
CA GLY A 206 10.29 -7.21 -14.54
C GLY A 206 10.02 -6.69 -13.12
N TRP A 207 8.76 -6.58 -12.68
CA TRP A 207 8.45 -6.04 -11.35
C TRP A 207 7.28 -6.73 -10.64
N ALA A 208 6.27 -7.21 -11.38
CA ALA A 208 5.01 -7.66 -10.82
C ALA A 208 5.10 -9.12 -10.35
N GLN A 209 4.43 -9.46 -9.26
CA GLN A 209 4.28 -10.85 -8.84
C GLN A 209 3.40 -11.62 -9.82
N GLY A 210 3.79 -12.86 -10.14
CA GLY A 210 2.96 -13.77 -10.91
C GLY A 210 3.16 -15.24 -10.56
N PHE A 211 2.22 -16.06 -11.04
CA PHE A 211 2.24 -17.51 -10.91
C PHE A 211 1.82 -18.17 -12.23
N GLU A 212 2.49 -19.25 -12.61
CA GLU A 212 2.13 -20.04 -13.78
C GLU A 212 0.87 -20.87 -13.50
N LEU A 213 -0.11 -20.77 -14.39
CA LEU A 213 -1.33 -21.55 -14.33
C LEU A 213 -1.29 -22.70 -15.34
N PRO A 214 -1.70 -23.91 -14.93
CA PRO A 214 -1.87 -25.01 -15.86
C PRO A 214 -3.14 -24.81 -16.72
N ALA A 215 -3.33 -25.68 -17.71
CA ALA A 215 -4.49 -25.63 -18.58
C ALA A 215 -5.82 -25.94 -17.86
N ASN A 216 -5.76 -26.75 -16.80
CA ASN A 216 -6.95 -27.08 -16.02
C ASN A 216 -7.44 -25.88 -15.19
N GLY A 217 -8.76 -25.77 -15.07
CA GLY A 217 -9.38 -24.91 -14.08
C GLY A 217 -9.27 -25.51 -12.67
N GLY A 218 -9.75 -24.77 -11.67
CA GLY A 218 -9.70 -25.22 -10.28
C GLY A 218 -10.04 -24.14 -9.28
N ARG A 219 -9.88 -24.45 -8.00
CA ARG A 219 -9.95 -23.50 -6.89
C ARG A 219 -8.56 -22.88 -6.67
N LEU A 220 -8.44 -21.58 -6.90
CA LEU A 220 -7.27 -20.80 -6.55
C LEU A 220 -7.36 -20.36 -5.10
N ASP A 221 -6.26 -20.53 -4.38
CA ASP A 221 -6.00 -19.89 -3.10
C ASP A 221 -4.65 -19.17 -3.17
N LEU A 222 -4.69 -17.85 -3.07
CA LEU A 222 -3.55 -16.93 -3.08
C LEU A 222 -3.47 -16.24 -1.73
N THR A 223 -2.30 -16.25 -1.09
CA THR A 223 -2.07 -15.60 0.21
C THR A 223 -0.71 -14.91 0.23
N HIS A 224 -0.58 -13.90 1.09
CA HIS A 224 0.68 -13.23 1.39
C HIS A 224 1.01 -13.37 2.87
N ASP A 225 2.11 -14.06 3.18
CA ASP A 225 2.59 -14.21 4.55
C ASP A 225 3.60 -13.12 4.90
N ALA A 226 3.36 -12.42 6.02
CA ALA A 226 4.31 -11.45 6.54
C ALA A 226 5.59 -12.16 7.04
N PRO A 227 6.78 -11.58 6.81
CA PRO A 227 8.03 -12.20 7.24
C PRO A 227 8.08 -12.35 8.76
N ILE A 228 8.40 -13.55 9.24
CA ILE A 228 8.48 -13.90 10.68
C ILE A 228 9.42 -12.95 11.43
N THR A 229 10.43 -12.40 10.75
CA THR A 229 11.38 -11.42 11.29
C THR A 229 10.70 -10.14 11.75
N HIS A 230 9.67 -9.65 11.05
CA HIS A 230 8.91 -8.47 11.45
C HIS A 230 8.14 -8.73 12.74
N THR A 231 7.48 -9.88 12.84
CA THR A 231 6.79 -10.32 14.07
C THR A 231 7.76 -10.46 15.24
N ALA A 232 8.92 -11.09 15.03
CA ALA A 232 9.95 -11.23 16.05
C ALA A 232 10.50 -9.87 16.51
N TRP A 233 10.67 -8.92 15.59
CA TRP A 233 11.10 -7.56 15.91
C TRP A 233 10.08 -6.81 16.75
N ILE A 234 8.78 -6.90 16.42
CA ILE A 234 7.71 -6.33 17.23
C ILE A 234 7.75 -6.91 18.65
N TRP A 235 7.91 -8.23 18.78
CA TRP A 235 8.04 -8.87 20.10
C TRP A 235 9.27 -8.38 20.88
N ALA A 236 10.39 -8.14 20.21
CA ALA A 236 11.57 -7.55 20.82
C ALA A 236 11.29 -6.12 21.33
N GLN A 237 10.57 -5.30 20.55
CA GLN A 237 10.15 -3.96 20.97
C GLN A 237 9.20 -4.00 22.17
N ILE A 238 8.21 -4.91 22.17
CA ILE A 238 7.30 -5.13 23.30
C ILE A 238 8.09 -5.55 24.55
N GLY A 239 9.04 -6.48 24.40
CA GLY A 239 9.91 -6.92 25.49
C GLY A 239 10.72 -5.76 26.08
N LEU A 240 11.30 -4.92 25.23
CA LEU A 240 12.04 -3.73 25.65
C LEU A 240 11.15 -2.72 26.39
N LEU A 241 9.93 -2.49 25.89
CA LEU A 241 8.95 -1.62 26.54
C LEU A 241 8.61 -2.13 27.95
N VAL A 242 8.38 -3.44 28.10
CA VAL A 242 8.10 -4.06 29.41
C VAL A 242 9.29 -3.88 30.36
N VAL A 243 10.52 -4.10 29.89
CA VAL A 243 11.72 -3.87 30.70
C VAL A 243 11.81 -2.41 31.14
N LEU A 244 11.55 -1.46 30.24
CA LEU A 244 11.51 -0.03 30.56
C LEU A 244 10.45 0.31 31.61
N VAL A 245 9.25 -0.24 31.49
CA VAL A 245 8.16 -0.06 32.46
C VAL A 245 8.56 -0.62 33.82
N VAL A 246 9.16 -1.82 33.87
CA VAL A 246 9.62 -2.42 35.12
C VAL A 246 10.71 -1.59 35.78
N MET A 247 11.68 -1.08 35.02
CA MET A 247 12.71 -0.19 35.56
C MET A 247 12.15 1.15 36.05
N ALA A 248 11.07 1.63 35.43
CA ALA A 248 10.40 2.86 35.85
C ALA A 248 9.51 2.69 37.09
N LEU A 249 9.22 1.45 37.52
CA LEU A 249 8.45 1.22 38.75
C LEU A 249 9.29 1.60 39.98
N PRO A 250 8.76 2.45 40.88
CA PRO A 250 9.49 2.86 42.07
C PRO A 250 9.79 1.65 42.96
N GLY A 251 11.07 1.46 43.28
CA GLY A 251 11.52 0.36 44.14
C GLY A 251 10.81 0.38 45.49
N ARG A 252 10.13 -0.72 45.83
CA ARG A 252 9.49 -0.91 47.14
C ARG A 252 10.58 -0.98 48.20
N ARG A 253 10.84 0.14 48.88
CA ARG A 253 11.70 0.17 50.07
C ARG A 253 11.07 -0.75 51.13
N ARG A 254 11.78 -1.81 51.49
CA ARG A 254 11.47 -2.60 52.68
C ARG A 254 12.16 -1.89 53.84
N GLU A 255 11.39 -1.24 54.69
CA GLU A 255 11.86 -0.90 56.04
C GLU A 255 12.04 -2.23 56.76
N ILE A 256 13.30 -2.58 57.03
CA ILE A 256 13.66 -3.67 57.95
C ILE A 256 13.58 -3.03 59.33
N ASP A 257 12.53 -3.38 60.06
CA ASP A 257 12.32 -2.97 61.45
C ASP A 257 13.21 -3.88 62.32
N ASP A 258 14.41 -3.40 62.67
CA ASP A 258 15.40 -4.13 63.48
C ASP A 258 15.38 -3.55 64.91
N ASP A 259 14.22 -3.63 65.55
CA ASP A 259 14.04 -3.33 66.98
C ASP A 259 14.51 -4.55 67.80
N LEU A 260 15.82 -4.69 67.98
CA LEU A 260 16.40 -5.52 69.04
C LEU A 260 16.59 -4.63 70.29
N PRO A 261 15.95 -4.95 71.44
CA PRO A 261 16.06 -4.12 72.63
C PRO A 261 17.45 -4.23 73.26
N ASP A 262 18.06 -3.08 73.56
CA ASP A 262 19.27 -2.96 74.37
C ASP A 262 19.03 -3.54 75.77
N GLU A 263 19.72 -4.63 76.13
CA GLU A 263 19.81 -5.07 77.53
C GLU A 263 20.59 -4.04 78.36
N ALA A 264 19.87 -3.08 78.93
CA ALA A 264 20.37 -2.26 80.03
C ALA A 264 20.39 -3.10 81.31
N LEU A 265 21.49 -3.80 81.58
CA LEU A 265 21.77 -4.40 82.89
C LEU A 265 22.70 -3.50 83.72
N ALA A 266 22.03 -2.67 84.53
CA ALA A 266 22.31 -2.26 85.92
C ALA A 266 23.78 -2.07 86.38
N VAL A 267 24.05 -0.82 86.79
CA VAL A 267 25.09 -0.45 87.77
C VAL A 267 24.76 -1.05 89.15
N ALA A 268 25.73 -1.67 89.83
CA ALA A 268 25.82 -1.70 91.30
C ALA A 268 27.26 -2.01 91.82
N ALA A 269 27.80 -1.03 92.56
CA ALA A 269 28.72 -1.03 93.72
C ALA A 269 29.82 -2.10 93.89
N GLU A 270 31.07 -1.65 94.08
CA GLU A 270 31.64 -1.35 95.43
C GLU A 270 32.73 -0.25 95.32
#